data_AF-A0A1I3FU89-F1
#
_entry.id   AF-A0A1I3FU89-F1
#
_cell.length_a   1.000
_cell.length_b   1.000
_cell.length_c   1.000
_cell.angle_alpha   90.00
_cell.angle_beta   90.00
_cell.angle_gamma   90.00
#
_symmetry.space_group_name_H-M   'P 1'
#
loop_
_entity.id
_entity.type
_entity.pdbx_description
1 polymer ?
#
loop_
_entity_poly.entity_id
_entity_poly.type
_entity_poly.pdbx_seq_one_letter_code
_entity_poly.pdbx_strand_id
1 'polypeptide(L)'
;MAFRRVQAGCKAVCACAALVALTASSAHADPLFASSTNAPVKPDKPVNSASAQQPVGPLSSAQVQRLSLEDDAWLPSARLNQQILRIPTDSSGDITLETTVYKPDGAGPFPMIVFNHGKMPGDPRNQARSDPLPFAREFVRRGYVVVAPNRRGFAESGGVYEQDGCDVERNGIGQAADVAATIDYMSKQPYVDAQHIVVAGTSHGGLATIAYGAQAASGVRALINFSGGLRQDACNDWQGNLTQAFGAYGEKTHVPSLWLYGDNDSIWPAALITKMYTTYTTALGPDVRHGVGSTMIDFGTYKDDAHRLVGDRDGVRVWWPAVESFLARVGMPTSVQYRVEEAPEPKPTGFASVEAIDAVPFVDEGGRAGYRNFLHQYPSRAFAVSNSGAWSWAEGGDDPKAVAISNCQKHSNDPCRLYAVNDVVVWKDTSATASDPGAVDPAVHKPALASR
;
A
#
# COMPACT_ATOMS: atom_id res chain seq x y z
N MET A 1 -72.37 -24.54 -17.66
CA MET A 1 -73.19 -24.09 -16.50
C MET A 1 -72.31 -24.30 -15.26
N ALA A 2 -71.71 -23.23 -14.71
CA ALA A 2 -72.23 -22.46 -13.57
C ALA A 2 -72.32 -23.35 -12.31
N PHE A 3 -71.54 -23.13 -11.23
CA PHE A 3 -71.69 -22.13 -10.16
C PHE A 3 -70.36 -22.14 -9.36
N ARG A 4 -69.60 -21.09 -9.02
CA ARG A 4 -69.83 -19.81 -8.29
C ARG A 4 -70.42 -19.95 -6.87
N ARG A 5 -69.59 -19.67 -5.85
CA ARG A 5 -69.85 -18.89 -4.60
C ARG A 5 -68.46 -18.56 -3.96
N VAL A 6 -68.00 -17.31 -3.80
CA VAL A 6 -68.45 -16.20 -2.88
C VAL A 6 -68.03 -16.55 -1.43
N GLN A 7 -67.36 -15.75 -0.57
CA GLN A 7 -66.95 -14.33 -0.51
C GLN A 7 -65.98 -14.13 0.69
N ALA A 8 -65.19 -13.05 0.60
CA ALA A 8 -64.91 -12.04 1.64
C ALA A 8 -63.99 -12.33 2.85
N GLY A 9 -63.11 -11.36 3.11
CA GLY A 9 -62.32 -11.24 4.34
C GLY A 9 -61.35 -10.06 4.28
N CYS A 10 -61.86 -8.86 4.55
CA CYS A 10 -61.08 -7.64 4.83
C CYS A 10 -60.49 -7.72 6.26
N LYS A 11 -59.24 -7.28 6.48
CA LYS A 11 -58.84 -6.47 7.66
C LYS A 11 -57.37 -6.03 7.59
N ALA A 12 -57.19 -4.80 8.02
CA ALA A 12 -55.97 -3.99 8.05
C ALA A 12 -55.06 -4.29 9.25
N VAL A 13 -53.76 -4.03 9.08
CA VAL A 13 -52.72 -3.68 10.08
C VAL A 13 -51.55 -3.11 9.24
N CYS A 14 -50.74 -2.10 9.55
CA CYS A 14 -50.69 -0.97 10.48
C CYS A 14 -49.38 -0.26 10.07
N ALA A 15 -49.38 1.07 9.98
CA ALA A 15 -48.17 1.83 9.69
C ALA A 15 -47.31 1.96 10.94
N CYS A 16 -46.03 1.60 10.85
CA CYS A 16 -44.98 2.06 11.75
C CYS A 16 -43.76 2.48 10.92
N ALA A 17 -43.49 3.77 10.94
CA ALA A 17 -42.22 4.35 10.54
C ALA A 17 -41.14 3.92 11.54
N ALA A 18 -40.01 3.43 11.03
CA ALA A 18 -38.77 3.32 11.78
C ALA A 18 -37.64 3.86 10.90
N LEU A 19 -37.10 5.02 11.30
CA LEU A 19 -35.82 5.51 10.82
C LEU A 19 -34.75 4.47 11.14
N VAL A 20 -34.03 3.99 10.13
CA VAL A 20 -32.76 3.29 10.34
C VAL A 20 -31.66 4.31 10.06
N ALA A 21 -31.07 4.81 11.14
CA ALA A 21 -29.86 5.61 11.09
C ALA A 21 -28.69 4.75 10.58
N LEU A 22 -27.96 5.26 9.59
CA LEU A 22 -26.62 4.77 9.26
C LEU A 22 -25.69 5.11 10.42
N THR A 23 -25.30 4.10 11.20
CA THR A 23 -24.14 4.20 12.09
C THR A 23 -22.95 3.53 11.42
N ALA A 24 -21.95 4.34 11.09
CA ALA A 24 -20.63 3.88 10.72
C ALA A 24 -20.05 3.03 11.86
N SER A 25 -19.52 1.85 11.54
CA SER A 25 -18.95 0.92 12.50
C SER A 25 -17.76 1.54 13.23
N SER A 26 -17.97 1.88 14.50
CA SER A 26 -16.92 2.07 15.50
C SER A 26 -16.37 0.70 15.91
N ALA A 27 -15.06 0.52 15.76
CA ALA A 27 -14.34 -0.65 16.26
C ALA A 27 -14.32 -0.61 17.80
N HIS A 28 -15.10 -1.47 18.43
CA HIS A 28 -14.95 -1.82 19.85
C HIS A 28 -14.31 -3.21 19.92
N ALA A 29 -13.08 -3.26 20.42
CA ALA A 29 -12.43 -4.52 20.80
C ALA A 29 -12.59 -4.71 22.31
N ASP A 30 -13.42 -5.67 22.72
CA ASP A 30 -13.44 -6.18 24.09
C ASP A 30 -12.45 -7.36 24.23
N PRO A 31 -11.78 -7.51 25.38
CA PRO A 31 -10.74 -8.51 25.57
C PRO A 31 -11.34 -9.85 25.99
N LEU A 32 -11.13 -10.91 25.19
CA LEU A 32 -11.40 -12.28 25.60
C LEU A 32 -10.16 -12.90 26.24
N PHE A 33 -10.26 -13.16 27.54
CA PHE A 33 -9.38 -14.02 28.30
C PHE A 33 -9.44 -15.46 27.75
N ALA A 34 -8.29 -16.01 27.38
CA ALA A 34 -8.12 -17.45 27.16
C ALA A 34 -7.03 -17.98 28.12
N SER A 35 -7.47 -18.73 29.13
CA SER A 35 -6.61 -19.58 29.96
C SER A 35 -6.02 -20.70 29.11
N SER A 36 -4.69 -20.86 29.18
CA SER A 36 -4.00 -22.06 28.73
C SER A 36 -2.96 -22.44 29.77
N THR A 37 -3.13 -23.64 30.31
CA THR A 37 -2.32 -24.29 31.33
C THR A 37 -1.03 -24.84 30.72
N ASN A 38 0.14 -24.49 31.28
CA ASN A 38 1.35 -25.28 31.13
C ASN A 38 2.13 -25.32 32.46
N ALA A 39 2.46 -26.53 32.90
CA ALA A 39 3.17 -26.85 34.14
C ALA A 39 4.67 -26.52 34.06
N PRO A 40 5.36 -26.36 35.22
CA PRO A 40 6.64 -25.64 35.29
C PRO A 40 7.86 -26.53 35.06
N VAL A 41 8.83 -26.01 34.32
CA VAL A 41 10.21 -26.53 34.26
C VAL A 41 11.04 -25.81 35.33
N LYS A 42 11.74 -26.57 36.18
CA LYS A 42 12.57 -26.09 37.30
C LYS A 42 13.79 -25.28 36.80
N PRO A 43 14.21 -24.22 37.53
CA PRO A 43 15.44 -23.49 37.26
C PRO A 43 16.65 -24.15 37.95
N ASP A 44 17.74 -24.31 37.20
CA ASP A 44 19.06 -24.63 37.76
C ASP A 44 19.72 -23.40 38.40
N LYS A 45 20.51 -23.66 39.45
CA LYS A 45 21.09 -22.71 40.41
C LYS A 45 22.16 -21.77 39.80
N PRO A 46 22.42 -20.60 40.44
CA PRO A 46 23.29 -19.56 39.90
C PRO A 46 24.77 -19.85 40.13
N VAL A 47 25.59 -19.56 39.11
CA VAL A 47 27.06 -19.50 39.23
C VAL A 47 27.48 -18.04 39.41
N ASN A 48 28.05 -17.74 40.58
CA ASN A 48 28.76 -16.50 40.86
C ASN A 48 29.87 -16.27 39.84
N SER A 49 29.82 -15.16 39.11
CA SER A 49 31.00 -14.60 38.45
C SER A 49 31.16 -13.14 38.87
N ALA A 50 32.23 -12.90 39.61
CA ALA A 50 32.64 -11.59 40.09
C ALA A 50 32.95 -10.66 38.90
N SER A 51 32.55 -9.41 39.05
CA SER A 51 32.85 -8.30 38.15
C SER A 51 34.36 -8.11 37.98
N ALA A 52 34.89 -8.48 36.82
CA ALA A 52 36.18 -8.00 36.36
C ALA A 52 35.95 -6.77 35.48
N GLN A 53 36.17 -5.57 36.03
CA GLN A 53 36.29 -4.34 35.25
C GLN A 53 37.48 -4.46 34.29
N GLN A 54 37.19 -4.55 33.00
CA GLN A 54 38.19 -4.43 31.95
C GLN A 54 38.67 -2.98 31.88
N PRO A 55 39.98 -2.70 31.82
CA PRO A 55 40.49 -1.35 31.68
C PRO A 55 40.11 -0.78 30.31
N VAL A 56 39.45 0.37 30.34
CA VAL A 56 39.03 1.18 29.19
C VAL A 56 40.27 1.73 28.50
N GLY A 57 40.81 0.98 27.53
CA GLY A 57 41.97 1.41 26.74
C GLY A 57 41.61 2.54 25.76
N PRO A 58 42.59 3.32 25.28
CA PRO A 58 42.40 4.53 24.46
C PRO A 58 41.75 4.30 23.09
N LEU A 59 41.42 3.04 22.74
CA LEU A 59 40.68 2.67 21.53
C LEU A 59 39.16 2.56 21.76
N SER A 60 38.70 2.55 23.02
CA SER A 60 37.28 2.46 23.37
C SER A 60 36.56 3.82 23.44
N SER A 61 37.31 4.91 23.27
CA SER A 61 36.83 6.31 23.20
C SER A 61 36.98 6.93 21.82
N ALA A 62 37.32 6.14 20.79
CA ALA A 62 37.34 6.63 19.42
C ALA A 62 35.91 6.89 18.93
N GLN A 63 35.46 8.15 19.03
CA GLN A 63 34.35 8.65 18.22
C GLN A 63 34.80 8.68 16.76
N VAL A 64 34.72 7.54 16.10
CA VAL A 64 34.78 7.52 14.64
C VAL A 64 33.48 8.16 14.16
N GLN A 65 33.58 9.38 13.64
CA GLN A 65 32.51 9.93 12.83
C GLN A 65 32.25 8.89 11.74
N ARG A 66 31.07 8.25 11.75
CA ARG A 66 30.62 7.50 10.58
C ARG A 66 30.71 8.51 9.44
N LEU A 67 31.58 8.26 8.48
CA LEU A 67 31.41 8.80 7.15
C LEU A 67 30.07 8.24 6.68
N SER A 68 28.96 8.92 6.98
CA SER A 68 27.81 8.86 6.12
C SER A 68 28.24 9.61 4.87
N LEU A 69 28.85 8.89 3.94
CA LEU A 69 28.58 9.23 2.56
C LEU A 69 27.06 9.25 2.49
N GLU A 70 26.46 10.42 2.29
CA GLU A 70 25.11 10.46 1.75
C GLU A 70 25.27 9.76 0.39
N ASP A 71 25.16 8.43 0.37
CA ASP A 71 25.67 7.58 -0.73
C ASP A 71 25.03 7.93 -2.07
N ASP A 72 23.85 8.54 -2.01
CA ASP A 72 23.07 9.01 -3.16
C ASP A 72 23.28 10.50 -3.48
N ALA A 73 24.13 11.18 -2.70
CA ALA A 73 24.77 12.51 -2.86
C ALA A 73 24.98 12.96 -4.31
N TRP A 74 25.46 12.01 -5.11
CA TRP A 74 25.98 12.20 -6.45
C TRP A 74 25.03 11.72 -7.54
N LEU A 75 23.93 11.05 -7.18
CA LEU A 75 22.93 10.60 -8.13
C LEU A 75 22.12 11.78 -8.67
N PRO A 76 21.75 11.76 -9.96
CA PRO A 76 20.85 12.76 -10.52
C PRO A 76 19.49 12.71 -9.80
N SER A 77 18.93 13.88 -9.48
CA SER A 77 17.55 13.98 -9.04
C SER A 77 16.61 13.55 -10.17
N ALA A 78 15.56 12.80 -9.82
CA ALA A 78 14.48 12.47 -10.75
C ALA A 78 13.12 12.76 -10.11
N ARG A 79 12.18 13.18 -10.94
CA ARG A 79 10.76 13.17 -10.58
C ARG A 79 10.16 11.82 -10.95
N LEU A 80 9.04 11.47 -10.33
CA LEU A 80 8.28 10.28 -10.71
C LEU A 80 7.65 10.40 -12.11
N ASN A 81 7.58 11.61 -12.67
CA ASN A 81 6.94 11.93 -13.96
C ASN A 81 5.62 11.20 -14.18
N GLN A 82 4.74 11.27 -13.17
CA GLN A 82 3.46 10.58 -13.19
C GLN A 82 2.61 11.07 -14.37
N GLN A 83 2.06 10.12 -15.12
CA GLN A 83 1.15 10.35 -16.24
C GLN A 83 -0.05 9.41 -16.14
N ILE A 84 -1.18 9.84 -16.69
CA ILE A 84 -2.38 9.02 -16.83
C ILE A 84 -2.57 8.77 -18.32
N LEU A 85 -2.53 7.50 -18.71
CA LEU A 85 -2.74 7.05 -20.09
C LEU A 85 -4.07 6.30 -20.21
N ARG A 86 -4.60 6.25 -21.43
CA ARG A 86 -5.73 5.41 -21.83
C ARG A 86 -5.19 4.32 -22.75
N ILE A 87 -4.98 3.13 -22.21
CA ILE A 87 -4.39 2.01 -22.97
C ILE A 87 -5.51 1.15 -23.57
N PRO A 88 -5.58 0.98 -24.90
CA PRO A 88 -6.59 0.13 -25.51
C PRO A 88 -6.36 -1.34 -25.16
N THR A 89 -7.43 -2.10 -24.92
CA THR A 89 -7.33 -3.54 -24.63
C THR A 89 -7.07 -4.40 -25.87
N ASP A 90 -7.36 -3.85 -27.06
CA ASP A 90 -7.15 -4.49 -28.35
C ASP A 90 -7.05 -3.43 -29.47
N SER A 91 -6.95 -3.87 -30.72
CA SER A 91 -6.82 -2.97 -31.88
C SER A 91 -8.06 -2.15 -32.22
N SER A 92 -9.25 -2.50 -31.70
CA SER A 92 -10.47 -1.71 -31.92
C SER A 92 -10.41 -0.41 -31.13
N GLY A 93 -9.81 -0.44 -29.94
CA GLY A 93 -9.79 0.68 -29.01
C GLY A 93 -11.12 0.95 -28.31
N ASP A 94 -12.12 0.07 -28.44
CA ASP A 94 -13.46 0.25 -27.85
C ASP A 94 -13.42 0.28 -26.32
N ILE A 95 -12.54 -0.52 -25.73
CA ILE A 95 -12.26 -0.52 -24.30
C ILE A 95 -10.85 0.03 -24.09
N THR A 96 -10.73 1.03 -23.21
CA THR A 96 -9.45 1.59 -22.78
C THR A 96 -9.30 1.51 -21.26
N LEU A 97 -8.11 1.20 -20.80
CA LEU A 97 -7.74 1.11 -19.39
C LEU A 97 -7.16 2.43 -18.92
N GLU A 98 -7.70 2.99 -17.84
CA GLU A 98 -7.04 4.07 -17.11
C GLU A 98 -5.76 3.52 -16.50
N THR A 99 -4.61 4.07 -16.89
CA THR A 99 -3.31 3.53 -16.50
C THR A 99 -2.42 4.64 -15.95
N THR A 100 -1.96 4.46 -14.72
CA THR A 100 -0.95 5.34 -14.13
C THR A 100 0.43 4.88 -14.56
N VAL A 101 1.23 5.78 -15.13
CA VAL A 101 2.62 5.50 -15.53
C VAL A 101 3.55 6.43 -14.75
N TYR A 102 4.61 5.88 -14.19
CA TYR A 102 5.74 6.63 -13.62
C TYR A 102 7.00 6.26 -14.39
N LYS A 103 7.89 7.23 -14.59
CA LYS A 103 9.15 6.97 -15.27
C LYS A 103 10.24 7.94 -14.82
N PRO A 104 11.50 7.51 -14.78
CA PRO A 104 12.62 8.43 -14.59
C PRO A 104 12.71 9.45 -15.74
N ASP A 105 13.51 10.49 -15.51
CA ASP A 105 13.92 11.42 -16.56
C ASP A 105 14.84 10.72 -17.57
N GLY A 106 14.78 11.14 -18.84
CA GLY A 106 15.59 10.59 -19.93
C GLY A 106 14.80 9.88 -21.03
N ALA A 107 15.52 9.46 -22.06
CA ALA A 107 14.95 8.90 -23.29
C ALA A 107 14.69 7.38 -23.22
N GLY A 108 15.25 6.67 -22.24
CA GLY A 108 15.22 5.21 -22.18
C GLY A 108 16.22 4.56 -23.16
N PRO A 109 16.00 3.30 -23.57
CA PRO A 109 14.89 2.43 -23.12
C PRO A 109 15.07 2.02 -21.66
N PHE A 110 13.97 2.02 -20.90
CA PHE A 110 13.92 1.66 -19.50
C PHE A 110 13.31 0.26 -19.32
N PRO A 111 13.83 -0.58 -18.41
CA PRO A 111 13.11 -1.78 -17.99
C PRO A 111 11.72 -1.41 -17.47
N MET A 112 10.75 -2.30 -17.64
CA MET A 112 9.37 -2.05 -17.25
C MET A 112 8.96 -2.96 -16.10
N ILE A 113 8.18 -2.42 -15.17
CA ILE A 113 7.41 -3.21 -14.22
C ILE A 113 5.93 -2.83 -14.24
N VAL A 114 5.08 -3.83 -14.41
CA VAL A 114 3.62 -3.67 -14.32
C VAL A 114 3.18 -3.96 -12.89
N PHE A 115 2.34 -3.10 -12.29
CA PHE A 115 1.76 -3.32 -10.96
C PHE A 115 0.24 -3.49 -11.05
N ASN A 116 -0.24 -4.69 -10.74
CA ASN A 116 -1.65 -5.05 -10.75
C ASN A 116 -2.28 -4.82 -9.38
N HIS A 117 -3.28 -3.94 -9.32
CA HIS A 117 -4.02 -3.61 -8.09
C HIS A 117 -4.88 -4.78 -7.60
N GLY A 118 -5.13 -4.82 -6.29
CA GLY A 118 -6.10 -5.72 -5.67
C GLY A 118 -7.55 -5.34 -5.98
N LYS A 119 -8.50 -5.98 -5.28
CA LYS A 119 -9.92 -5.63 -5.39
C LYS A 119 -10.49 -5.47 -3.99
N MET A 120 -11.10 -4.31 -3.74
CA MET A 120 -11.84 -4.07 -2.50
C MET A 120 -13.31 -4.55 -2.64
N PRO A 121 -14.03 -4.76 -1.53
CA PRO A 121 -15.48 -4.94 -1.55
C PRO A 121 -16.21 -3.75 -2.18
N GLY A 122 -17.41 -3.99 -2.70
CA GLY A 122 -18.21 -2.98 -3.40
C GLY A 122 -17.99 -2.94 -4.91
N ASP A 123 -18.59 -1.94 -5.56
CA ASP A 123 -18.53 -1.75 -7.01
C ASP A 123 -17.11 -1.37 -7.46
N PRO A 124 -16.46 -2.17 -8.33
CA PRO A 124 -15.17 -1.84 -8.94
C PRO A 124 -15.08 -0.44 -9.57
N ARG A 125 -16.19 0.08 -10.09
CA ARG A 125 -16.26 1.43 -10.67
C ARG A 125 -16.03 2.55 -9.67
N ASN A 126 -16.40 2.32 -8.42
CA ASN A 126 -16.23 3.30 -7.34
C ASN A 126 -14.86 3.17 -6.63
N GLN A 127 -14.02 2.22 -7.05
CA GLN A 127 -12.68 2.08 -6.50
C GLN A 127 -11.75 3.11 -7.12
N ALA A 128 -10.79 3.60 -6.32
CA ALA A 128 -9.84 4.60 -6.78
C ALA A 128 -8.93 4.05 -7.89
N ARG A 129 -8.41 4.96 -8.71
CA ARG A 129 -7.33 4.69 -9.66
C ARG A 129 -6.13 4.05 -8.94
N SER A 130 -5.47 3.10 -9.60
CA SER A 130 -4.26 2.46 -9.11
C SER A 130 -3.11 3.48 -9.07
N ASP A 131 -2.62 3.78 -7.88
CA ASP A 131 -1.57 4.79 -7.60
C ASP A 131 -0.56 4.24 -6.58
N PRO A 132 0.26 3.24 -6.94
CA PRO A 132 1.12 2.51 -6.00
C PRO A 132 2.42 3.29 -5.69
N LEU A 133 2.32 4.50 -5.12
CA LEU A 133 3.45 5.43 -4.95
C LEU A 133 4.68 4.84 -4.25
N PRO A 134 4.57 4.11 -3.11
CA PRO A 134 5.75 3.51 -2.47
C PRO A 134 6.49 2.52 -3.36
N PHE A 135 5.74 1.67 -4.04
CA PHE A 135 6.27 0.71 -5.01
C PHE A 135 6.90 1.44 -6.20
N ALA A 136 6.18 2.41 -6.78
CA ALA A 136 6.64 3.15 -7.94
C ALA A 136 7.95 3.89 -7.67
N ARG A 137 8.08 4.52 -6.50
CA ARG A 137 9.30 5.22 -6.08
C ARG A 137 10.51 4.30 -6.04
N GLU A 138 10.35 3.10 -5.50
CA GLU A 138 11.45 2.14 -5.34
C GLU A 138 11.96 1.60 -6.69
N PHE A 139 11.09 1.49 -7.69
CA PHE A 139 11.45 1.06 -9.04
C PHE A 139 11.94 2.22 -9.92
N VAL A 140 11.32 3.39 -9.86
CA VAL A 140 11.77 4.58 -10.62
C VAL A 140 13.18 5.00 -10.22
N ARG A 141 13.53 4.96 -8.93
CA ARG A 141 14.91 5.25 -8.48
C ARG A 141 15.95 4.27 -9.05
N ARG A 142 15.54 3.13 -9.60
CA ARG A 142 16.40 2.12 -10.27
C ARG A 142 16.29 2.15 -11.78
N GLY A 143 15.63 3.17 -12.32
CA GLY A 143 15.51 3.40 -13.75
C GLY A 143 14.39 2.64 -14.43
N TYR A 144 13.36 2.19 -13.71
CA TYR A 144 12.23 1.50 -14.30
C TYR A 144 11.12 2.46 -14.72
N VAL A 145 10.43 2.11 -15.81
CA VAL A 145 9.05 2.56 -16.04
C VAL A 145 8.12 1.67 -15.23
N VAL A 146 7.26 2.29 -14.42
CA VAL A 146 6.24 1.60 -13.62
C VAL A 146 4.89 1.85 -14.24
N VAL A 147 4.15 0.80 -14.56
CA VAL A 147 2.85 0.85 -15.25
C VAL A 147 1.80 0.20 -14.37
N ALA A 148 0.83 0.97 -13.91
CA ALA A 148 -0.22 0.51 -13.01
C ALA A 148 -1.60 0.67 -13.68
N PRO A 149 -2.04 -0.30 -14.48
CA PRO A 149 -3.34 -0.26 -15.13
C PRO A 149 -4.45 -0.54 -14.13
N ASN A 150 -5.55 0.22 -14.18
CA ASN A 150 -6.84 -0.22 -13.67
C ASN A 150 -7.42 -1.20 -14.68
N ARG A 151 -7.64 -2.45 -14.27
CA ARG A 151 -8.24 -3.49 -15.14
C ARG A 151 -9.66 -3.10 -15.56
N ARG A 152 -10.19 -3.70 -16.61
CA ARG A 152 -11.51 -3.35 -17.17
C ARG A 152 -12.60 -3.32 -16.11
N GLY A 153 -13.47 -2.32 -16.17
CA GLY A 153 -14.54 -2.09 -15.20
C GLY A 153 -14.12 -1.52 -13.84
N PHE A 154 -12.84 -1.29 -13.57
CA PHE A 154 -12.38 -0.56 -12.38
C PHE A 154 -12.19 0.93 -12.66
N ALA A 155 -12.51 1.77 -11.67
CA ALA A 155 -12.33 3.23 -11.77
C ALA A 155 -12.88 3.76 -13.12
N GLU A 156 -12.10 4.56 -13.83
CA GLU A 156 -12.45 5.14 -15.12
C GLU A 156 -12.12 4.21 -16.32
N SER A 157 -11.62 2.99 -16.12
CA SER A 157 -11.39 2.03 -17.21
C SER A 157 -12.70 1.64 -17.89
N GLY A 158 -12.69 1.47 -19.22
CA GLY A 158 -13.83 1.00 -19.98
C GLY A 158 -14.25 -0.44 -19.63
N GLY A 159 -15.31 -0.93 -20.29
CA GLY A 159 -15.78 -2.31 -20.13
C GLY A 159 -16.43 -2.58 -18.77
N VAL A 160 -16.54 -3.86 -18.42
CA VAL A 160 -17.13 -4.33 -17.17
C VAL A 160 -16.20 -5.31 -16.47
N TYR A 161 -16.20 -5.27 -15.14
CA TYR A 161 -15.53 -6.27 -14.35
C TYR A 161 -16.37 -7.54 -14.35
N GLU A 162 -15.80 -8.64 -14.84
CA GLU A 162 -16.44 -9.96 -14.78
C GLU A 162 -15.84 -10.74 -13.61
N GLN A 163 -16.72 -11.11 -12.67
CA GLN A 163 -16.43 -12.14 -11.68
C GLN A 163 -17.02 -13.42 -12.25
N ASP A 164 -16.19 -14.32 -12.79
CA ASP A 164 -16.56 -15.56 -13.49
C ASP A 164 -17.22 -16.62 -12.58
N GLY A 165 -18.23 -16.22 -11.81
CA GLY A 165 -18.84 -17.04 -10.77
C GLY A 165 -17.79 -17.55 -9.78
N CYS A 166 -17.75 -18.87 -9.61
CA CYS A 166 -16.80 -19.59 -8.75
C CYS A 166 -15.58 -20.15 -9.49
N ASP A 167 -15.41 -19.81 -10.77
CA ASP A 167 -14.28 -20.24 -11.59
C ASP A 167 -13.11 -19.25 -11.42
N VAL A 168 -12.26 -19.57 -10.44
CA VAL A 168 -11.11 -18.73 -10.10
C VAL A 168 -10.03 -18.76 -11.20
N GLU A 169 -9.88 -19.89 -11.92
CA GLU A 169 -8.90 -20.02 -13.01
C GLU A 169 -9.27 -19.08 -14.15
N ARG A 170 -10.52 -19.19 -14.64
CA ARG A 170 -11.02 -18.34 -15.71
C ARG A 170 -10.97 -16.87 -15.34
N ASN A 171 -11.29 -16.55 -14.08
CA ASN A 171 -11.22 -15.17 -13.62
C ASN A 171 -9.80 -14.60 -13.69
N GLY A 172 -8.79 -15.34 -13.22
CA GLY A 172 -7.42 -14.86 -13.30
C GLY A 172 -6.93 -14.68 -14.73
N ILE A 173 -7.28 -15.60 -15.65
CA ILE A 173 -6.95 -15.48 -17.07
C ILE A 173 -7.64 -14.26 -17.71
N GLY A 174 -8.92 -14.04 -17.40
CA GLY A 174 -9.66 -12.86 -17.87
C GLY A 174 -9.01 -11.55 -17.40
N GLN A 175 -8.61 -11.48 -16.14
CA GLN A 175 -7.88 -10.33 -15.60
C GLN A 175 -6.48 -10.19 -16.21
N ALA A 176 -5.79 -11.30 -16.49
CA ALA A 176 -4.47 -11.32 -17.11
C ALA A 176 -4.48 -10.84 -18.58
N ALA A 177 -5.62 -10.87 -19.26
CA ALA A 177 -5.74 -10.34 -20.61
C ALA A 177 -5.52 -8.81 -20.65
N ASP A 178 -6.00 -8.07 -19.65
CA ASP A 178 -5.76 -6.63 -19.54
C ASP A 178 -4.28 -6.31 -19.22
N VAL A 179 -3.62 -7.20 -18.46
CA VAL A 179 -2.18 -7.13 -18.21
C VAL A 179 -1.41 -7.33 -19.52
N ALA A 180 -1.79 -8.33 -20.31
CA ALA A 180 -1.17 -8.61 -21.60
C ALA A 180 -1.32 -7.44 -22.58
N ALA A 181 -2.53 -6.85 -22.68
CA ALA A 181 -2.77 -5.67 -23.52
C ALA A 181 -1.94 -4.46 -23.08
N THR A 182 -1.83 -4.25 -21.75
CA THR A 182 -0.97 -3.20 -21.18
C THR A 182 0.48 -3.39 -21.57
N ILE A 183 0.99 -4.62 -21.47
CA ILE A 183 2.38 -4.95 -21.81
C ILE A 183 2.61 -4.78 -23.32
N ASP A 184 1.71 -5.26 -24.18
CA ASP A 184 1.83 -5.11 -25.63
C ASP A 184 1.86 -3.63 -26.06
N TYR A 185 0.96 -2.80 -25.50
CA TYR A 185 0.95 -1.36 -25.79
C TYR A 185 2.23 -0.67 -25.29
N MET A 186 2.65 -0.96 -24.06
CA MET A 186 3.81 -0.29 -23.46
C MET A 186 5.13 -0.73 -24.10
N SER A 187 5.23 -1.97 -24.55
CA SER A 187 6.42 -2.49 -25.26
C SER A 187 6.67 -1.82 -26.61
N LYS A 188 5.68 -1.10 -27.16
CA LYS A 188 5.80 -0.32 -28.39
C LYS A 188 6.27 1.12 -28.15
N GLN A 189 6.34 1.56 -26.89
CA GLN A 189 6.80 2.91 -26.58
C GLN A 189 8.33 3.00 -26.74
N PRO A 190 8.87 4.07 -27.36
CA PRO A 190 10.30 4.15 -27.68
C PRO A 190 11.21 4.19 -26.46
N TYR A 191 10.66 4.52 -25.29
CA TYR A 191 11.39 4.59 -24.03
C TYR A 191 11.28 3.32 -23.18
N VAL A 192 10.62 2.26 -23.66
CA VAL A 192 10.47 0.99 -22.93
C VAL A 192 11.37 -0.08 -23.52
N ASP A 193 12.10 -0.78 -22.66
CA ASP A 193 12.82 -1.99 -23.00
C ASP A 193 11.86 -3.20 -22.96
N ALA A 194 11.46 -3.66 -24.13
CA ALA A 194 10.55 -4.78 -24.29
C ALA A 194 11.17 -6.16 -23.96
N GLN A 195 12.45 -6.23 -23.55
CA GLN A 195 13.15 -7.48 -23.20
C GLN A 195 13.39 -7.66 -21.69
N HIS A 196 13.11 -6.62 -20.90
CA HIS A 196 13.30 -6.59 -19.44
C HIS A 196 12.03 -6.14 -18.75
N ILE A 197 11.06 -7.05 -18.68
CA ILE A 197 9.73 -6.80 -18.12
C ILE A 197 9.50 -7.63 -16.86
N VAL A 198 8.99 -6.99 -15.82
CA VAL A 198 8.51 -7.64 -14.59
C VAL A 198 7.02 -7.40 -14.46
N VAL A 199 6.28 -8.40 -13.97
CA VAL A 199 4.86 -8.25 -13.63
C VAL A 199 4.69 -8.51 -12.15
N ALA A 200 4.16 -7.55 -11.43
CA ALA A 200 3.91 -7.61 -10.01
C ALA A 200 2.44 -7.34 -9.72
N GLY A 201 1.92 -7.87 -8.62
CA GLY A 201 0.57 -7.54 -8.18
C GLY A 201 0.28 -7.90 -6.75
N THR A 202 -0.77 -7.29 -6.20
CA THR A 202 -1.22 -7.55 -4.84
C THR A 202 -2.62 -8.11 -4.77
N SER A 203 -2.91 -9.02 -3.84
CA SER A 203 -4.26 -9.55 -3.64
C SER A 203 -4.85 -10.12 -4.95
N HIS A 204 -6.01 -9.66 -5.39
CA HIS A 204 -6.56 -10.08 -6.69
C HIS A 204 -5.66 -9.74 -7.89
N GLY A 205 -4.84 -8.69 -7.78
CA GLY A 205 -3.81 -8.38 -8.77
C GLY A 205 -2.63 -9.37 -8.72
N GLY A 206 -2.30 -9.92 -7.55
CA GLY A 206 -1.31 -10.98 -7.40
C GLY A 206 -1.76 -12.29 -8.06
N LEU A 207 -3.04 -12.62 -7.95
CA LEU A 207 -3.65 -13.72 -8.70
C LEU A 207 -3.55 -13.49 -10.21
N ALA A 208 -3.91 -12.30 -10.71
CA ALA A 208 -3.80 -11.97 -12.12
C ALA A 208 -2.34 -11.99 -12.63
N THR A 209 -1.38 -11.58 -11.79
CA THR A 209 0.06 -11.65 -12.09
C THR A 209 0.51 -13.10 -12.29
N ILE A 210 0.12 -14.02 -11.41
CA ILE A 210 0.49 -15.44 -11.56
C ILE A 210 -0.25 -16.08 -12.73
N ALA A 211 -1.53 -15.75 -12.94
CA ALA A 211 -2.31 -16.21 -14.09
C ALA A 211 -1.69 -15.74 -15.42
N TYR A 212 -1.20 -14.50 -15.49
CA TYR A 212 -0.51 -13.96 -16.66
C TYR A 212 0.74 -14.77 -17.03
N GLY A 213 1.40 -15.39 -16.06
CA GLY A 213 2.53 -16.30 -16.30
C GLY A 213 2.25 -17.40 -17.32
N ALA A 214 1.01 -17.88 -17.39
CA ALA A 214 0.57 -18.90 -18.36
C ALA A 214 0.61 -18.43 -19.82
N GLN A 215 0.62 -17.12 -20.06
CA GLN A 215 0.59 -16.50 -21.39
C GLN A 215 1.60 -15.35 -21.52
N ALA A 216 2.67 -15.40 -20.72
CA ALA A 216 3.62 -14.30 -20.63
C ALA A 216 4.29 -14.03 -21.97
N ALA A 217 4.43 -12.75 -22.32
CA ALA A 217 5.23 -12.32 -23.46
C ALA A 217 6.72 -12.67 -23.26
N SER A 218 7.45 -12.89 -24.35
CA SER A 218 8.85 -13.34 -24.33
C SER A 218 9.82 -12.41 -23.60
N GLY A 219 9.51 -11.12 -23.48
CA GLY A 219 10.29 -10.14 -22.75
C GLY A 219 10.12 -10.16 -21.22
N VAL A 220 9.20 -10.98 -20.70
CA VAL A 220 8.89 -11.06 -19.28
C VAL A 220 9.89 -11.97 -18.58
N ARG A 221 10.57 -11.42 -17.58
CA ARG A 221 11.65 -12.10 -16.84
C ARG A 221 11.21 -12.61 -15.46
N ALA A 222 10.18 -12.00 -14.88
CA ALA A 222 9.77 -12.32 -13.52
C ALA A 222 8.30 -11.97 -13.24
N LEU A 223 7.70 -12.78 -12.37
CA LEU A 223 6.41 -12.53 -11.72
C LEU A 223 6.64 -12.28 -10.22
N ILE A 224 5.99 -11.28 -9.63
CA ILE A 224 6.06 -10.99 -8.20
C ILE A 224 4.65 -10.93 -7.61
N ASN A 225 4.36 -11.87 -6.73
CA ASN A 225 3.06 -12.04 -6.09
C ASN A 225 3.12 -11.57 -4.62
N PHE A 226 2.50 -10.44 -4.32
CA PHE A 226 2.32 -9.94 -2.95
C PHE A 226 0.95 -10.36 -2.43
N SER A 227 0.88 -11.26 -1.46
CA SER A 227 -0.38 -11.70 -0.84
C SER A 227 -1.50 -11.96 -1.86
N GLY A 228 -1.20 -12.66 -2.96
CA GLY A 228 -2.15 -12.82 -4.06
C GLY A 228 -3.20 -13.89 -3.85
N GLY A 229 -4.40 -13.64 -4.36
CA GLY A 229 -5.51 -14.59 -4.33
C GLY A 229 -6.84 -13.95 -4.71
N LEU A 230 -7.89 -14.76 -4.73
CA LEU A 230 -9.26 -14.28 -4.91
C LEU A 230 -10.17 -15.01 -3.91
N ARG A 231 -10.70 -14.26 -2.94
CA ARG A 231 -11.58 -14.78 -1.90
C ARG A 231 -13.02 -14.77 -2.39
N GLN A 232 -13.68 -15.92 -2.32
CA GLN A 232 -15.04 -16.10 -2.81
C GLN A 232 -15.89 -16.89 -1.79
N ASP A 233 -16.14 -16.32 -0.61
CA ASP A 233 -16.82 -17.04 0.49
C ASP A 233 -18.20 -17.61 0.13
N ALA A 234 -18.87 -17.06 -0.89
CA ALA A 234 -20.16 -17.56 -1.39
C ALA A 234 -20.05 -18.85 -2.22
N CYS A 235 -18.84 -19.27 -2.61
CA CYS A 235 -18.58 -20.45 -3.42
C CYS A 235 -18.25 -21.66 -2.54
N ASN A 236 -18.80 -22.82 -2.90
CA ASN A 236 -18.43 -24.08 -2.27
C ASN A 236 -16.93 -24.36 -2.48
N ASP A 237 -16.25 -24.74 -1.40
CA ASP A 237 -14.81 -25.01 -1.36
C ASP A 237 -13.97 -23.92 -2.08
N TRP A 238 -14.27 -22.65 -1.82
CA TRP A 238 -13.57 -21.54 -2.49
C TRP A 238 -12.04 -21.59 -2.30
N GLN A 239 -11.56 -22.13 -1.18
CA GLN A 239 -10.13 -22.34 -0.92
C GLN A 239 -9.53 -23.43 -1.83
N GLY A 240 -10.26 -24.53 -2.04
CA GLY A 240 -9.92 -25.55 -3.02
C GLY A 240 -9.90 -25.00 -4.43
N ASN A 241 -10.92 -24.23 -4.83
CA ASN A 241 -10.98 -23.61 -6.16
C ASN A 241 -9.79 -22.65 -6.39
N LEU A 242 -9.47 -21.83 -5.39
CA LEU A 242 -8.31 -20.94 -5.45
C LEU A 242 -6.98 -21.72 -5.57
N THR A 243 -6.83 -22.79 -4.79
CA THR A 243 -5.64 -23.66 -4.84
C THR A 243 -5.50 -24.31 -6.22
N GLN A 244 -6.58 -24.83 -6.78
CA GLN A 244 -6.60 -25.48 -8.10
C GLN A 244 -6.25 -24.50 -9.21
N ALA A 245 -6.79 -23.28 -9.16
CA ALA A 245 -6.45 -22.23 -10.12
C ALA A 245 -4.95 -21.92 -10.13
N PHE A 246 -4.32 -21.78 -8.96
CA PHE A 246 -2.87 -21.61 -8.89
C PHE A 246 -2.11 -22.82 -9.46
N GLY A 247 -2.58 -24.05 -9.23
CA GLY A 247 -2.05 -25.24 -9.90
C GLY A 247 -2.07 -25.12 -11.43
N ALA A 248 -3.24 -24.81 -11.99
CA ALA A 248 -3.44 -24.68 -13.43
C ALA A 248 -2.58 -23.58 -14.07
N TYR A 249 -2.33 -22.48 -13.36
CA TYR A 249 -1.37 -21.45 -13.82
C TYR A 249 0.06 -21.97 -13.82
N GLY A 250 0.46 -22.73 -12.78
CA GLY A 250 1.76 -23.36 -12.66
C GLY A 250 2.05 -24.37 -13.78
N GLU A 251 1.05 -25.11 -14.25
CA GLU A 251 1.21 -26.06 -15.37
C GLU A 251 1.65 -25.39 -16.68
N LYS A 252 1.24 -24.13 -16.87
CA LYS A 252 1.38 -23.40 -18.14
C LYS A 252 2.49 -22.34 -18.11
N THR A 253 2.93 -21.92 -16.94
CA THR A 253 3.93 -20.85 -16.81
C THR A 253 5.34 -21.31 -17.20
N HIS A 254 6.08 -20.37 -17.76
CA HIS A 254 7.51 -20.52 -18.09
C HIS A 254 8.36 -19.37 -17.51
N VAL A 255 7.77 -18.55 -16.64
CA VAL A 255 8.42 -17.38 -16.04
C VAL A 255 8.67 -17.62 -14.56
N PRO A 256 9.89 -17.34 -14.04
CA PRO A 256 10.18 -17.42 -12.61
C PRO A 256 9.25 -16.56 -11.77
N SER A 257 8.94 -16.98 -10.54
CA SER A 257 8.06 -16.22 -9.66
C SER A 257 8.58 -16.07 -8.23
N LEU A 258 8.39 -14.90 -7.64
CA LEU A 258 8.57 -14.64 -6.22
C LEU A 258 7.22 -14.41 -5.55
N TRP A 259 6.97 -15.08 -4.44
CA TRP A 259 5.74 -15.00 -3.65
C TRP A 259 6.09 -14.43 -2.27
N LEU A 260 5.41 -13.38 -1.83
CA LEU A 260 5.61 -12.76 -0.52
C LEU A 260 4.29 -12.77 0.25
N TYR A 261 4.29 -13.44 1.40
CA TYR A 261 3.16 -13.55 2.31
C TYR A 261 3.64 -13.40 3.76
N GLY A 262 2.75 -13.02 4.67
CA GLY A 262 3.06 -12.88 6.09
C GLY A 262 2.06 -13.58 7.00
N ASP A 263 2.47 -13.81 8.24
CA ASP A 263 1.76 -14.63 9.23
C ASP A 263 0.41 -14.06 9.64
N ASN A 264 0.31 -12.72 9.74
CA ASN A 264 -0.89 -12.01 10.15
C ASN A 264 -1.71 -11.47 8.96
N ASP A 265 -1.64 -12.11 7.79
CA ASP A 265 -2.49 -11.75 6.64
C ASP A 265 -3.96 -12.04 6.98
N SER A 266 -4.79 -10.99 6.98
CA SER A 266 -6.20 -11.09 7.36
C SER A 266 -7.07 -11.86 6.35
N ILE A 267 -6.55 -12.11 5.14
CA ILE A 267 -7.30 -12.70 4.02
C ILE A 267 -6.87 -14.14 3.78
N TRP A 268 -5.56 -14.44 3.86
CA TRP A 268 -4.99 -15.74 3.52
C TRP A 268 -4.36 -16.43 4.74
N PRO A 269 -5.02 -17.43 5.35
CA PRO A 269 -4.41 -18.22 6.41
C PRO A 269 -3.14 -18.94 5.93
N ALA A 270 -2.12 -19.07 6.80
CA ALA A 270 -0.83 -19.73 6.48
C ALA A 270 -0.97 -21.12 5.83
N ALA A 271 -1.94 -21.92 6.28
CA ALA A 271 -2.23 -23.23 5.71
C ALA A 271 -2.69 -23.15 4.24
N LEU A 272 -3.51 -22.14 3.91
CA LEU A 272 -3.97 -21.89 2.55
C LEU A 272 -2.82 -21.41 1.66
N ILE A 273 -2.00 -20.49 2.16
CA ILE A 273 -0.80 -19.99 1.45
C ILE A 273 0.11 -21.16 1.08
N THR A 274 0.42 -22.02 2.04
CA THR A 274 1.24 -23.22 1.84
C THR A 274 0.63 -24.14 0.77
N LYS A 275 -0.69 -24.35 0.82
CA LYS A 275 -1.40 -25.18 -0.14
C LYS A 275 -1.34 -24.59 -1.56
N MET A 276 -1.63 -23.30 -1.73
CA MET A 276 -1.55 -22.61 -3.02
C MET A 276 -0.14 -22.70 -3.63
N TYR A 277 0.89 -22.39 -2.84
CA TYR A 277 2.27 -22.43 -3.32
C TYR A 277 2.75 -23.86 -3.65
N THR A 278 2.41 -24.84 -2.81
CA THR A 278 2.76 -26.25 -3.04
C THR A 278 2.09 -26.78 -4.30
N THR A 279 0.80 -26.48 -4.50
CA THR A 279 0.08 -26.90 -5.71
C THR A 279 0.65 -26.22 -6.96
N TYR A 280 0.92 -24.91 -6.94
CA TYR A 280 1.58 -24.21 -8.04
C TYR A 280 2.95 -24.83 -8.39
N THR A 281 3.81 -25.02 -7.39
CA THR A 281 5.19 -25.52 -7.61
C THR A 281 5.26 -26.99 -7.99
N THR A 282 4.34 -27.83 -7.51
CA THR A 282 4.24 -29.24 -7.91
C THR A 282 3.80 -29.37 -9.37
N ALA A 283 2.94 -28.45 -9.82
CA ALA A 283 2.39 -28.42 -11.17
C ALA A 283 3.37 -27.89 -12.23
N LEU A 284 4.48 -27.26 -11.82
CA LEU A 284 5.51 -26.78 -12.74
C LEU A 284 6.02 -27.92 -13.65
N GLY A 285 5.96 -27.68 -14.96
CA GLY A 285 6.26 -28.67 -16.00
C GLY A 285 7.70 -29.25 -15.94
N PRO A 286 7.97 -30.36 -16.63
CA PRO A 286 9.29 -31.02 -16.60
C PRO A 286 10.43 -30.17 -17.19
N ASP A 287 10.16 -29.33 -18.20
CA ASP A 287 11.15 -28.39 -18.78
C ASP A 287 11.51 -27.23 -17.83
N VAL A 288 10.67 -26.99 -16.83
CA VAL A 288 10.75 -25.91 -15.83
C VAL A 288 11.75 -26.26 -14.71
N ARG A 289 12.10 -27.54 -14.56
CA ARG A 289 13.04 -28.07 -13.54
C ARG A 289 14.51 -27.67 -13.77
N HIS A 290 14.82 -26.98 -14.87
CA HIS A 290 16.18 -26.56 -15.26
C HIS A 290 16.40 -25.04 -15.30
N GLY A 291 15.54 -24.22 -14.70
CA GLY A 291 15.83 -22.77 -14.59
C GLY A 291 14.68 -21.83 -14.24
N VAL A 292 13.43 -22.28 -14.23
CA VAL A 292 12.29 -21.46 -13.84
C VAL A 292 12.00 -21.72 -12.36
N GLY A 293 12.69 -20.96 -11.51
CA GLY A 293 12.54 -21.04 -10.06
C GLY A 293 11.30 -20.31 -9.57
N SER A 294 10.55 -20.95 -8.67
CA SER A 294 9.62 -20.25 -7.78
C SER A 294 10.23 -20.16 -6.39
N THR A 295 10.03 -19.03 -5.72
CA THR A 295 10.46 -18.84 -4.33
C THR A 295 9.33 -18.19 -3.54
N MET A 296 9.02 -18.74 -2.37
CA MET A 296 8.13 -18.11 -1.41
C MET A 296 8.96 -17.57 -0.25
N ILE A 297 8.68 -16.32 0.12
CA ILE A 297 9.20 -15.64 1.29
C ILE A 297 8.04 -15.43 2.24
N ASP A 298 8.16 -16.06 3.40
CA ASP A 298 7.40 -15.69 4.58
C ASP A 298 8.18 -14.57 5.28
N PHE A 299 7.60 -13.38 5.34
CA PHE A 299 8.23 -12.23 6.00
C PHE A 299 7.81 -12.07 7.47
N GLY A 300 7.08 -13.03 8.03
CA GLY A 300 6.57 -13.00 9.39
C GLY A 300 5.40 -12.02 9.53
N THR A 301 5.33 -11.32 10.67
CA THR A 301 4.27 -10.35 10.93
C THR A 301 4.63 -8.97 10.37
N TYR A 302 3.64 -8.27 9.83
CA TYR A 302 3.76 -6.88 9.44
C TYR A 302 2.61 -6.06 10.02
N LYS A 303 2.97 -5.08 10.85
CA LYS A 303 2.05 -4.17 11.53
C LYS A 303 0.83 -4.91 12.10
N ASP A 304 -0.38 -4.41 11.86
CA ASP A 304 -1.65 -5.03 12.21
C ASP A 304 -2.11 -6.06 11.18
N ASP A 305 -1.77 -5.88 9.89
CA ASP A 305 -2.13 -6.81 8.81
C ASP A 305 -0.99 -6.94 7.79
N ALA A 306 -0.59 -8.17 7.47
CA ALA A 306 0.40 -8.42 6.42
C ALA A 306 -0.11 -8.08 5.01
N HIS A 307 -1.43 -8.05 4.80
CA HIS A 307 -2.05 -7.83 3.50
C HIS A 307 -1.83 -6.42 2.92
N ARG A 308 -1.46 -5.44 3.77
CA ARG A 308 -1.16 -4.05 3.37
C ARG A 308 0.30 -3.81 2.95
N LEU A 309 1.19 -4.78 3.10
CA LEU A 309 2.65 -4.60 3.03
C LEU A 309 3.13 -3.73 1.84
N VAL A 310 2.72 -4.07 0.62
CA VAL A 310 3.26 -3.43 -0.61
C VAL A 310 2.76 -2.00 -0.82
N GLY A 311 1.61 -1.65 -0.21
CA GLY A 311 1.03 -0.31 -0.28
C GLY A 311 1.62 0.69 0.71
N ASP A 312 2.47 0.22 1.63
CA ASP A 312 3.07 1.04 2.68
C ASP A 312 4.50 1.43 2.35
N ARG A 313 4.86 2.69 2.68
CA ARG A 313 6.25 3.17 2.59
C ARG A 313 7.22 2.38 3.47
N ASP A 314 6.79 1.98 4.67
CA ASP A 314 7.62 1.17 5.56
C ASP A 314 7.82 -0.27 5.05
N GLY A 315 6.83 -0.79 4.31
CA GLY A 315 6.87 -2.13 3.75
C GLY A 315 8.02 -2.33 2.78
N VAL A 316 8.48 -1.27 2.09
CA VAL A 316 9.63 -1.32 1.17
C VAL A 316 10.86 -1.94 1.84
N ARG A 317 11.14 -1.60 3.11
CA ARG A 317 12.32 -2.15 3.82
C ARG A 317 12.20 -3.64 4.11
N VAL A 318 10.98 -4.18 4.13
CA VAL A 318 10.68 -5.59 4.37
C VAL A 318 10.77 -6.38 3.06
N TRP A 319 10.09 -5.93 2.00
CA TRP A 319 10.02 -6.71 0.76
C TRP A 319 11.16 -6.45 -0.22
N TRP A 320 11.76 -5.26 -0.24
CA TRP A 320 12.79 -4.91 -1.22
C TRP A 320 13.99 -5.87 -1.22
N PRO A 321 14.57 -6.29 -0.08
CA PRO A 321 15.74 -7.17 -0.09
C PRO A 321 15.50 -8.51 -0.81
N ALA A 322 14.31 -9.10 -0.64
CA ALA A 322 13.92 -10.33 -1.31
C ALA A 322 13.67 -10.10 -2.82
N VAL A 323 12.99 -9.00 -3.15
CA VAL A 323 12.72 -8.60 -4.55
C VAL A 323 14.02 -8.30 -5.29
N GLU A 324 14.93 -7.53 -4.72
CA GLU A 324 16.26 -7.23 -5.28
C GLU A 324 17.03 -8.51 -5.59
N SER A 325 17.14 -9.40 -4.60
CA SER A 325 17.85 -10.67 -4.76
C SER A 325 17.24 -11.52 -5.87
N PHE A 326 15.92 -11.50 -6.02
CA PHE A 326 15.22 -12.23 -7.07
C PHE A 326 15.40 -11.59 -8.45
N LEU A 327 15.24 -10.27 -8.56
CA LEU A 327 15.43 -9.50 -9.79
C LEU A 327 16.85 -9.66 -10.34
N ALA A 328 17.86 -9.60 -9.48
CA ALA A 328 19.25 -9.81 -9.87
C ALA A 328 19.46 -11.21 -10.50
N ARG A 329 18.82 -12.26 -9.95
CA ARG A 329 18.92 -13.63 -10.49
C ARG A 329 18.31 -13.78 -11.88
N VAL A 330 17.26 -13.03 -12.18
CA VAL A 330 16.58 -13.07 -13.48
C VAL A 330 17.11 -12.02 -14.47
N GLY A 331 18.24 -11.38 -14.16
CA GLY A 331 18.92 -10.44 -15.05
C GLY A 331 18.28 -9.05 -15.11
N MET A 332 17.47 -8.69 -14.12
CA MET A 332 16.83 -7.37 -14.03
C MET A 332 17.73 -6.40 -13.24
N PRO A 333 17.83 -5.11 -13.64
CA PRO A 333 18.68 -4.15 -12.95
C PRO A 333 18.16 -3.80 -11.56
N THR A 334 19.05 -3.67 -10.58
CA THR A 334 18.68 -3.41 -9.17
C THR A 334 19.42 -2.24 -8.54
N SER A 335 20.48 -1.73 -9.19
CA SER A 335 21.25 -0.58 -8.72
C SER A 335 20.38 0.67 -8.69
N VAL A 336 20.53 1.49 -7.63
CA VAL A 336 19.94 2.83 -7.57
C VAL A 336 20.65 3.73 -8.59
N GLN A 337 19.87 4.38 -9.44
CA GLN A 337 20.33 5.23 -10.54
C GLN A 337 19.92 6.69 -10.36
N TYR A 338 18.84 6.93 -9.61
CA TYR A 338 18.29 8.26 -9.40
C TYR A 338 17.95 8.52 -7.94
N ARG A 339 18.11 9.76 -7.50
CA ARG A 339 17.49 10.25 -6.27
C ARG A 339 16.10 10.74 -6.58
N VAL A 340 15.08 9.98 -6.20
CA VAL A 340 13.69 10.43 -6.39
C VAL A 340 13.33 11.44 -5.31
N GLU A 341 12.86 12.61 -5.71
CA GLU A 341 12.45 13.66 -4.76
C GLU A 341 11.31 13.18 -3.86
N GLU A 342 11.50 13.28 -2.54
CA GLU A 342 10.48 13.02 -1.54
C GLU A 342 10.08 14.33 -0.85
N ALA A 343 8.82 14.43 -0.41
CA ALA A 343 8.38 15.57 0.37
C ALA A 343 9.21 15.65 1.67
N PRO A 344 9.77 16.82 2.01
CA PRO A 344 10.58 16.95 3.22
C PRO A 344 9.73 16.68 4.45
N GLU A 345 10.26 15.84 5.35
CA GLU A 345 9.58 15.57 6.62
C GLU A 345 9.58 16.83 7.50
N PRO A 346 8.46 17.17 8.16
CA PRO A 346 8.41 18.33 9.03
C PRO A 346 9.40 18.19 10.19
N LYS A 347 10.12 19.27 10.49
CA LYS A 347 11.09 19.29 11.59
C LYS A 347 10.38 19.39 12.95
N PRO A 348 10.94 18.77 14.01
CA PRO A 348 10.45 18.97 15.37
C PRO A 348 10.46 20.45 15.74
N THR A 349 9.41 20.92 16.39
CA THR A 349 9.29 22.32 16.81
C THR A 349 9.74 22.56 18.25
N GLY A 350 9.88 21.49 19.04
CA GLY A 350 10.14 21.59 20.47
C GLY A 350 8.93 22.07 21.28
N PHE A 351 7.74 22.12 20.69
CA PHE A 351 6.52 22.59 21.35
C PHE A 351 6.14 21.73 22.58
N ALA A 352 6.24 20.41 22.46
CA ALA A 352 6.02 19.45 23.55
C ALA A 352 6.71 18.12 23.23
N SER A 353 6.84 17.23 24.23
CA SER A 353 7.15 15.81 23.95
C SER A 353 5.95 15.17 23.24
N VAL A 354 6.19 14.19 22.37
CA VAL A 354 5.10 13.54 21.61
C VAL A 354 4.16 12.79 22.56
N GLU A 355 4.66 12.34 23.71
CA GLU A 355 3.92 11.64 24.75
C GLU A 355 3.04 12.58 25.62
N ALA A 356 3.21 13.90 25.50
CA ALA A 356 2.46 14.89 26.27
C ALA A 356 1.03 15.07 25.73
N ILE A 357 0.14 14.13 26.07
CA ILE A 357 -1.27 14.13 25.64
C ILE A 357 -1.99 15.42 26.03
N ASP A 358 -1.68 15.99 27.19
CA ASP A 358 -2.31 17.22 27.69
C ASP A 358 -1.93 18.46 26.88
N ALA A 359 -0.80 18.40 26.15
CA ALA A 359 -0.30 19.49 25.31
C ALA A 359 -0.95 19.54 23.92
N VAL A 360 -1.73 18.53 23.52
CA VAL A 360 -2.45 18.56 22.24
C VAL A 360 -3.48 19.70 22.27
N PRO A 361 -3.42 20.67 21.35
CA PRO A 361 -4.28 21.86 21.41
C PRO A 361 -5.68 21.56 20.88
N PHE A 362 -6.66 22.34 21.35
CA PHE A 362 -8.07 22.39 20.90
C PHE A 362 -8.91 21.13 21.10
N VAL A 363 -8.31 19.98 21.37
CA VAL A 363 -9.03 18.71 21.52
C VAL A 363 -9.72 18.58 22.88
N ASP A 364 -10.88 17.93 22.88
CA ASP A 364 -11.58 17.47 24.07
C ASP A 364 -11.05 16.11 24.55
N GLU A 365 -11.69 15.49 25.55
CA GLU A 365 -11.26 14.17 26.04
C GLU A 365 -11.36 13.08 24.96
N GLY A 366 -12.31 13.20 24.02
CA GLY A 366 -12.41 12.30 22.87
C GLY A 366 -11.18 12.40 21.98
N GLY A 367 -10.72 13.62 21.69
CA GLY A 367 -9.48 13.83 20.95
C GLY A 367 -8.22 13.45 21.71
N ARG A 368 -8.19 13.61 23.04
CA ARG A 368 -7.10 13.06 23.88
C ARG A 368 -7.05 11.54 23.83
N ALA A 369 -8.20 10.87 23.88
CA ALA A 369 -8.28 9.41 23.70
C ALA A 369 -7.83 9.00 22.29
N GLY A 370 -8.24 9.75 21.26
CA GLY A 370 -7.76 9.57 19.88
C GLY A 370 -6.24 9.72 19.76
N TYR A 371 -5.66 10.69 20.46
CA TYR A 371 -4.21 10.90 20.50
C TYR A 371 -3.48 9.77 21.24
N ARG A 372 -4.03 9.26 22.35
CA ARG A 372 -3.49 8.05 23.01
C ARG A 372 -3.45 6.87 22.05
N ASN A 373 -4.49 6.67 21.26
CA ASN A 373 -4.50 5.63 20.24
C ASN A 373 -3.43 5.88 19.15
N PHE A 374 -3.26 7.12 18.70
CA PHE A 374 -2.21 7.51 17.75
C PHE A 374 -0.81 7.15 18.24
N LEU A 375 -0.52 7.32 19.53
CA LEU A 375 0.80 6.97 20.11
C LEU A 375 1.12 5.47 20.05
N HIS A 376 0.10 4.61 19.93
CA HIS A 376 0.26 3.16 19.79
C HIS A 376 0.32 2.68 18.33
N GLN A 377 0.13 3.57 17.36
CA GLN A 377 0.20 3.23 15.94
C GLN A 377 1.65 3.00 15.50
N TYR A 378 1.85 2.23 14.44
CA TYR A 378 3.15 1.96 13.85
C TYR A 378 3.79 3.24 13.24
N PRO A 379 5.11 3.22 12.95
CA PRO A 379 5.76 4.28 12.18
C PRO A 379 5.05 4.58 10.84
N SER A 380 5.38 5.73 10.26
CA SER A 380 4.62 6.37 9.18
C SER A 380 3.19 6.69 9.64
N ARG A 381 3.10 7.59 10.61
CA ARG A 381 1.84 8.07 11.20
C ARG A 381 1.80 9.58 11.35
N ALA A 382 0.62 10.16 11.32
CA ALA A 382 0.43 11.59 11.56
C ALA A 382 -0.86 11.88 12.34
N PHE A 383 -0.83 12.94 13.14
CA PHE A 383 -1.97 13.46 13.88
C PHE A 383 -2.21 14.92 13.47
N ALA A 384 -3.44 15.26 13.11
CA ALA A 384 -3.86 16.59 12.72
C ALA A 384 -4.95 17.12 13.64
N VAL A 385 -4.92 18.42 13.92
CA VAL A 385 -5.88 19.13 14.76
C VAL A 385 -6.30 20.44 14.10
N SER A 386 -7.43 20.98 14.52
CA SER A 386 -7.96 22.26 14.09
C SER A 386 -8.48 23.07 15.29
N ASN A 387 -8.52 24.40 15.12
CA ASN A 387 -9.02 25.32 16.15
C ASN A 387 -10.48 25.04 16.54
N SER A 388 -11.26 24.42 15.64
CA SER A 388 -12.64 24.02 15.92
C SER A 388 -12.76 22.82 16.88
N GLY A 389 -11.65 22.24 17.33
CA GLY A 389 -11.59 21.00 18.12
C GLY A 389 -11.67 19.71 17.28
N ALA A 390 -11.78 19.82 15.95
CA ALA A 390 -11.71 18.66 15.07
C ALA A 390 -10.29 18.10 15.05
N TRP A 391 -10.19 16.77 14.94
CA TRP A 391 -8.93 16.05 14.90
C TRP A 391 -9.07 14.80 14.04
N SER A 392 -7.94 14.30 13.56
CA SER A 392 -7.84 12.99 12.92
C SER A 392 -6.40 12.49 12.97
N TRP A 393 -6.23 11.20 12.75
CA TRP A 393 -4.93 10.59 12.57
C TRP A 393 -4.97 9.60 11.42
N ALA A 394 -3.79 9.27 10.91
CA ALA A 394 -3.61 8.25 9.90
C ALA A 394 -2.27 7.53 10.12
N GLU A 395 -2.20 6.29 9.65
CA GLU A 395 -1.03 5.42 9.71
C GLU A 395 -0.91 4.65 8.39
N GLY A 396 0.32 4.41 7.93
CA GLY A 396 0.60 3.65 6.72
C GLY A 396 0.42 4.45 5.44
N GLY A 397 0.37 3.71 4.31
CA GLY A 397 0.34 4.29 2.97
C GLY A 397 1.63 5.03 2.61
N ASP A 398 1.50 5.97 1.68
CA ASP A 398 2.61 6.83 1.22
C ASP A 398 2.71 8.14 2.02
N ASP A 399 1.58 8.84 2.21
CA ASP A 399 1.52 10.12 2.91
C ASP A 399 0.42 10.15 3.99
N PRO A 400 0.67 9.58 5.18
CA PRO A 400 -0.26 9.64 6.30
C PRO A 400 -0.54 11.09 6.75
N LYS A 401 0.35 12.05 6.46
CA LYS A 401 0.17 13.46 6.82
C LYS A 401 -1.01 14.07 6.07
N ALA A 402 -1.04 13.90 4.74
CA ALA A 402 -2.13 14.38 3.90
C ALA A 402 -3.47 13.71 4.28
N VAL A 403 -3.45 12.41 4.58
CA VAL A 403 -4.66 11.67 5.00
C VAL A 403 -5.19 12.20 6.33
N ALA A 404 -4.33 12.40 7.34
CA ALA A 404 -4.73 12.94 8.64
C ALA A 404 -5.32 14.36 8.50
N ILE A 405 -4.69 15.23 7.70
CA ILE A 405 -5.23 16.58 7.43
C ILE A 405 -6.58 16.49 6.73
N SER A 406 -6.69 15.72 5.65
CA SER A 406 -7.91 15.60 4.85
C SER A 406 -9.08 15.07 5.68
N ASN A 407 -8.86 14.05 6.50
CA ASN A 407 -9.88 13.48 7.37
C ASN A 407 -10.28 14.44 8.50
N CYS A 408 -9.33 15.16 9.10
CA CYS A 408 -9.64 16.22 10.05
C CYS A 408 -10.51 17.30 9.38
N GLN A 409 -10.17 17.71 8.15
CA GLN A 409 -10.84 18.82 7.46
C GLN A 409 -12.30 18.51 7.11
N LYS A 410 -12.65 17.23 6.90
CA LYS A 410 -14.05 16.79 6.71
C LYS A 410 -14.97 17.15 7.89
N HIS A 411 -14.40 17.36 9.07
CA HIS A 411 -15.12 17.64 10.31
C HIS A 411 -14.83 19.04 10.87
N SER A 412 -14.12 19.89 10.12
CA SER A 412 -13.74 21.23 10.57
C SER A 412 -14.06 22.29 9.55
N ASN A 413 -14.57 23.43 10.02
CA ASN A 413 -14.65 24.67 9.23
C ASN A 413 -13.36 25.50 9.33
N ASP A 414 -12.49 25.17 10.27
CA ASP A 414 -11.19 25.81 10.45
C ASP A 414 -10.09 24.95 9.77
N PRO A 415 -8.95 25.54 9.36
CA PRO A 415 -7.88 24.79 8.72
C PRO A 415 -7.24 23.76 9.66
N CYS A 416 -7.24 22.49 9.25
CA CYS A 416 -6.52 21.44 9.95
C CYS A 416 -5.01 21.52 9.69
N ARG A 417 -4.20 21.34 10.75
CA ARG A 417 -2.74 21.37 10.70
C ARG A 417 -2.16 20.17 11.45
N LEU A 418 -0.96 19.74 11.05
CA LEU A 418 -0.25 18.65 11.72
C LEU A 418 0.18 19.09 13.12
N TYR A 419 -0.16 18.27 14.11
CA TYR A 419 0.37 18.38 15.47
C TYR A 419 1.58 17.48 15.66
N ALA A 420 1.48 16.21 15.27
CA ALA A 420 2.55 15.23 15.39
C ALA A 420 2.74 14.42 14.10
N VAL A 421 3.98 14.07 13.80
CA VAL A 421 4.37 13.17 12.71
C VAL A 421 5.36 12.17 13.27
N ASN A 422 5.06 10.87 13.15
CA ASN A 422 5.81 9.79 13.78
C ASN A 422 6.00 10.03 15.29
N ASP A 423 7.24 10.22 15.73
CA ASP A 423 7.64 10.38 17.13
C ASP A 423 7.96 11.84 17.50
N VAL A 424 7.56 12.81 16.67
CA VAL A 424 7.89 14.23 16.90
C VAL A 424 6.68 15.15 16.79
N VAL A 425 6.64 16.15 17.67
CA VAL A 425 5.68 17.26 17.59
C VAL A 425 6.18 18.29 16.58
N VAL A 426 5.32 18.63 15.63
CA VAL A 426 5.58 19.54 14.50
C VAL A 426 4.72 20.81 14.57
N TRP A 427 3.96 20.95 15.66
CA TRP A 427 3.05 22.06 15.90
C TRP A 427 3.80 23.38 16.11
N LYS A 428 3.34 24.45 15.45
CA LYS A 428 3.82 25.83 15.66
C LYS A 428 2.67 26.67 16.17
N ASP A 429 2.82 27.20 17.38
CA ASP A 429 1.83 28.09 17.95
C ASP A 429 1.89 29.45 17.23
N THR A 430 0.94 29.70 16.33
CA THR A 430 0.82 30.98 15.63
C THR A 430 0.18 32.06 16.51
N SER A 431 -0.29 31.76 17.72
CA SER A 431 -0.79 32.78 18.65
C SER A 431 0.32 33.59 19.36
N ALA A 432 1.58 33.14 19.26
CA ALA A 432 2.72 33.80 19.91
C ALA A 432 3.48 34.82 19.02
N THR A 433 3.06 35.07 17.77
CA THR A 433 3.73 36.04 16.87
C THR A 433 3.08 37.42 16.79
N ALA A 434 2.22 37.75 17.76
CA ALA A 434 1.73 39.11 17.97
C ALA A 434 2.44 39.80 19.15
N SER A 435 3.77 39.84 19.13
CA SER A 435 4.55 40.76 19.97
C SER A 435 5.98 40.89 19.44
N ASP A 436 6.12 41.56 18.29
CA ASP A 436 7.37 42.24 17.96
C ASP A 436 7.15 43.75 18.17
N PRO A 437 7.66 44.36 19.27
CA PRO A 437 7.71 45.81 19.41
C PRO A 437 8.93 46.32 18.64
N GLY A 438 8.89 46.23 17.32
CA GLY A 438 10.10 46.38 16.52
C GLY A 438 9.93 46.70 15.04
N ALA A 439 8.75 47.16 14.60
CA ALA A 439 8.58 47.65 13.23
C ALA A 439 8.28 49.16 13.24
N VAL A 440 9.30 49.95 12.91
CA VAL A 440 9.18 51.38 12.64
C VAL A 440 8.34 51.56 11.36
N ASP A 441 7.23 52.27 11.53
CA ASP A 441 6.27 52.63 10.49
C ASP A 441 6.84 53.76 9.59
N PRO A 442 7.05 53.56 8.27
CA PRO A 442 7.37 54.67 7.38
C PRO A 442 6.07 55.33 6.94
N ALA A 443 5.74 56.43 7.61
CA ALA A 443 4.66 57.33 7.26
C ALA A 443 4.74 57.79 5.80
N VAL A 444 3.66 57.51 5.08
CA VAL A 444 2.95 58.33 4.08
C VAL A 444 3.65 59.65 3.67
N HIS A 445 4.17 59.69 2.44
CA HIS A 445 4.32 60.93 1.68
C HIS A 445 3.54 60.86 0.37
N LYS A 446 2.39 61.54 0.33
CA LYS A 446 1.73 62.00 -0.91
C LYS A 446 2.36 63.34 -1.34
N PRO A 447 2.66 63.56 -2.64
CA PRO A 447 3.07 64.87 -3.11
C PRO A 447 1.85 65.78 -3.32
N ALA A 448 1.96 67.01 -2.85
CA ALA A 448 0.99 68.08 -3.09
C ALA A 448 1.17 68.65 -4.50
N LEU A 449 0.08 68.66 -5.27
CA LEU A 449 -0.09 69.52 -6.45
C LEU A 449 -0.56 70.90 -5.95
N ALA A 450 0.23 71.93 -6.21
CA ALA A 450 -0.20 73.32 -6.11
C ALA A 450 -0.07 73.97 -7.49
N SER A 451 -1.19 74.52 -7.95
CA SER A 451 -1.33 75.32 -9.15
C SER A 451 -0.55 76.64 -9.04
N ARG A 452 0.27 76.96 -10.03
CA ARG A 452 0.24 78.19 -10.84
C ARG A 452 1.32 78.17 -11.90
#